data_AF-A0A218QQY3-F1
#
_entry.id   AF-A0A218QQY3-F1
#
_cell.length_a   1.000
_cell.length_b   1.000
_cell.length_c   1.000
_cell.angle_alpha   90.00
_cell.angle_beta   90.00
_cell.angle_gamma   90.00
#
_symmetry.space_group_name_H-M   'P 1'
#
loop_
_entity.id
_entity.type
_entity.pdbx_description
1 polymer ?
#
loop_
_entity_poly.entity_id
_entity_poly.type
_entity_poly.pdbx_seq_one_letter_code
_entity_poly.pdbx_strand_id
1 'polypeptide(L)'
;MTNYANLVPEFEELFRQKLKLNNCRLIKKRQENNYQITTPAKDIFLMSWQEFPEVNLIYQPVGVRTEQTLVYERAIRSHLNFCLSSIQNKVAS
;
A
#
# COMPACT_ATOMS: atom_id res chain seq x y z
N MET A 1 13.17 21.32 0.64
CA MET A 1 12.01 20.43 0.48
C MET A 1 12.51 19.14 -0.12
N THR A 2 12.37 18.02 0.57
CA THR A 2 12.71 16.72 -0.01
C THR A 2 11.65 16.37 -1.05
N ASN A 3 12.07 16.14 -2.29
CA ASN A 3 11.17 15.70 -3.34
C ASN A 3 10.96 14.17 -3.27
N TYR A 4 10.09 13.73 -2.38
CA TYR A 4 9.70 12.33 -2.26
C TYR A 4 8.97 11.79 -3.51
N ALA A 5 8.48 12.65 -4.42
CA ALA A 5 7.81 12.21 -5.63
C ALA A 5 8.71 11.35 -6.54
N ASN A 6 10.02 11.62 -6.54
CA ASN A 6 11.00 10.83 -7.27
C ASN A 6 11.15 9.39 -6.72
N LEU A 7 10.69 9.14 -5.49
CA LEU A 7 10.76 7.84 -4.83
C LEU A 7 9.47 7.03 -4.97
N VAL A 8 8.40 7.61 -5.53
CA VAL A 8 7.13 6.90 -5.77
C VAL A 8 7.33 5.64 -6.64
N PRO A 9 8.09 5.66 -7.75
CA PRO A 9 8.32 4.45 -8.55
C PRO A 9 9.01 3.34 -7.75
N GLU A 10 10.01 3.70 -6.94
CA GLU A 10 10.75 2.75 -6.11
C GLU A 10 9.86 2.15 -5.01
N PHE A 11 9.07 3.00 -4.35
CA PHE A 11 8.05 2.57 -3.39
C PHE A 11 7.06 1.61 -4.04
N GLU A 12 6.52 1.95 -5.22
CA GLU A 12 5.57 1.10 -5.94
C GLU A 12 6.17 -0.28 -6.23
N GLU A 13 7.42 -0.33 -6.68
CA GLU A 13 8.11 -1.59 -6.97
C GLU A 13 8.27 -2.43 -5.70
N LEU A 14 8.82 -1.85 -4.63
CA LEU A 14 9.05 -2.53 -3.37
C LEU A 14 7.74 -3.03 -2.76
N PHE A 15 6.70 -2.19 -2.77
CA PHE A 15 5.40 -2.54 -2.20
C PHE A 15 4.71 -3.64 -3.00
N ARG A 16 4.83 -3.65 -4.33
CA ARG A 16 4.35 -4.76 -5.17
C ARG A 16 5.07 -6.07 -4.83
N GLN A 17 6.37 -6.05 -4.60
CA GLN A 17 7.12 -7.24 -4.21
C GLN A 17 6.63 -7.79 -2.86
N LYS A 18 6.41 -6.92 -1.86
CA LYS A 18 5.89 -7.32 -0.55
C LYS A 18 4.47 -7.87 -0.61
N LEU A 19 3.57 -7.25 -1.37
CA LEU A 19 2.18 -7.73 -1.53
C LEU A 19 2.11 -9.13 -2.17
N LYS A 20 3.03 -9.45 -3.09
CA LYS A 20 3.11 -10.78 -3.71
C LYS A 20 3.37 -11.90 -2.69
N LEU A 21 4.06 -11.62 -1.56
CA LEU A 21 4.29 -12.60 -0.49
C LEU A 21 2.98 -13.10 0.14
N ASN A 22 1.93 -12.29 0.10
CA ASN A 22 0.59 -12.64 0.57
C ASN A 22 -0.40 -12.90 -0.58
N ASN A 23 0.10 -13.12 -1.81
CA ASN A 23 -0.69 -13.25 -3.04
C ASN A 23 -1.67 -12.08 -3.29
N CYS A 24 -1.35 -10.90 -2.75
CA CYS A 24 -2.12 -9.68 -2.95
C CYS A 24 -1.67 -8.98 -4.24
N ARG A 25 -2.57 -8.20 -4.85
CA ARG A 25 -2.28 -7.45 -6.08
C ARG A 25 -2.48 -5.96 -5.84
N LEU A 26 -1.57 -5.15 -6.35
CA LEU A 26 -1.68 -3.69 -6.37
C LEU A 26 -2.11 -3.21 -7.76
N ILE A 27 -3.20 -2.47 -7.83
CA ILE A 27 -3.78 -1.94 -9.07
C ILE A 27 -3.81 -0.42 -8.96
N LYS A 28 -3.15 0.28 -9.89
CA LYS A 28 -3.22 1.74 -9.95
C LYS A 28 -4.57 2.15 -10.54
N LYS A 29 -5.26 3.10 -9.90
CA LYS A 29 -6.53 3.65 -10.38
C LYS A 29 -6.25 4.77 -11.39
N ARG A 30 -7.30 5.21 -12.11
CA ARG A 30 -7.20 6.30 -13.09
C ARG A 30 -6.82 7.63 -12.45
N GLN A 31 -7.27 7.86 -11.22
CA GLN A 31 -6.85 9.01 -10.44
C GLN A 31 -5.40 8.82 -10.00
N GLU A 32 -4.61 9.87 -10.17
CA GLU A 32 -3.24 9.91 -9.69
C GLU A 32 -3.19 9.62 -8.19
N ASN A 33 -2.13 8.95 -7.73
CA ASN A 33 -1.92 8.60 -6.33
C ASN A 33 -3.00 7.73 -5.68
N ASN A 34 -3.87 7.08 -6.47
CA ASN A 34 -4.90 6.18 -5.97
C ASN A 34 -4.65 4.74 -6.42
N TYR A 35 -4.76 3.79 -5.50
CA TYR A 35 -4.48 2.38 -5.71
C TYR A 35 -5.53 1.52 -5.03
N GLN A 36 -5.72 0.34 -5.59
CA GLN A 36 -6.52 -0.72 -5.01
C GLN A 36 -5.63 -1.92 -4.74
N ILE A 37 -5.76 -2.48 -3.55
CA ILE A 37 -5.14 -3.74 -3.16
C ILE A 37 -6.23 -4.79 -3.07
N THR A 38 -6.06 -5.90 -3.78
CA THR A 38 -7.00 -7.04 -3.72
C THR A 38 -6.32 -8.25 -3.08
N THR A 39 -6.99 -8.88 -2.12
CA THR A 39 -6.53 -10.11 -1.49
C THR A 39 -7.05 -11.36 -2.23
N PRO A 40 -6.45 -12.55 -2.00
CA PRO A 40 -7.03 -13.81 -2.47
C PRO A 40 -8.45 -14.08 -1.96
N ALA A 41 -8.78 -13.59 -0.75
CA ALA A 41 -10.11 -13.67 -0.16
C ALA A 41 -11.11 -12.66 -0.77
N LYS A 42 -10.71 -11.93 -1.83
CA LYS A 42 -11.49 -10.91 -2.52
C LYS A 42 -11.80 -9.66 -1.69
N ASP A 43 -11.09 -9.46 -0.58
CA ASP A 43 -11.11 -8.18 0.15
C ASP A 43 -10.49 -7.09 -0.72
N ILE A 44 -10.99 -5.87 -0.53
CA ILE A 44 -10.50 -4.68 -1.23
C ILE A 44 -10.03 -3.65 -0.21
N PHE A 45 -8.80 -3.17 -0.39
CA PHE A 45 -8.26 -2.02 0.33
C PHE A 45 -7.97 -0.89 -0.66
N LEU A 46 -8.33 0.33 -0.30
CA LEU A 46 -8.04 1.52 -1.08
C LEU A 46 -6.88 2.25 -0.42
N MET A 47 -5.85 2.49 -1.22
CA MET A 47 -4.65 3.20 -0.79
C MET A 47 -4.55 4.50 -1.58
N SER A 48 -4.31 5.61 -0.89
CA SER A 48 -4.23 6.93 -1.52
C SER A 48 -3.29 7.85 -0.77
N TRP A 49 -2.79 8.90 -1.41
CA TRP A 49 -2.09 9.99 -0.74
C TRP A 49 -2.34 11.32 -1.44
N GLN A 50 -2.31 12.40 -0.66
CA GLN A 50 -2.29 13.76 -1.17
C GLN A 50 -0.84 14.25 -1.29
N GLU A 51 -0.05 14.04 -0.22
CA GLU A 51 1.38 14.34 -0.17
C GLU A 51 2.13 13.06 0.20
N PHE A 52 3.08 12.64 -0.63
CA PHE A 52 3.88 11.44 -0.34
C PHE A 52 5.05 11.84 0.59
N PRO A 53 5.33 11.09 1.68
CA PRO A 53 4.97 9.70 1.98
C PRO A 53 3.73 9.49 2.88
N GLU A 54 2.84 10.47 3.05
CA GLU A 54 1.64 10.34 3.89
C GLU A 54 0.54 9.53 3.18
N VAL A 55 0.59 8.20 3.39
CA VAL A 55 -0.34 7.26 2.74
C VAL A 55 -1.53 6.93 3.65
N ASN A 56 -2.73 7.13 3.12
CA ASN A 56 -3.97 6.63 3.69
C ASN A 56 -4.30 5.23 3.16
N LEU A 57 -4.70 4.31 4.04
CA LEU A 57 -5.14 2.96 3.71
C LEU A 57 -6.46 2.64 4.41
N ILE A 58 -7.51 2.44 3.63
CA ILE A 58 -8.86 2.12 4.11
C ILE A 58 -9.32 0.77 3.56
N TYR A 59 -10.04 0.00 4.39
CA TYR A 59 -10.77 -1.17 3.93
C TYR A 59 -12.05 -0.72 3.23
N GLN A 60 -12.30 -1.21 2.02
CA GLN A 60 -13.58 -1.02 1.35
C GLN A 60 -14.52 -2.15 1.78
N PRO A 61 -15.65 -1.85 2.44
CA PRO A 61 -16.58 -2.88 2.88
C PRO A 61 -17.23 -3.56 1.67
N VAL A 62 -16.71 -4.73 1.34
CA VAL A 62 -17.22 -5.62 0.28
C VAL A 62 -17.72 -6.90 0.93
N GLY A 63 -18.93 -6.84 1.48
CA GLY A 63 -19.52 -7.95 2.23
C GLY A 63 -19.12 -7.98 3.71
N VAL A 64 -19.04 -9.17 4.29
CA VAL A 64 -18.78 -9.37 5.72
C VAL A 64 -17.28 -9.34 6.00
N ARG A 65 -16.85 -8.47 6.90
CA ARG A 65 -15.47 -8.43 7.39
C ARG A 65 -15.21 -9.66 8.26
N THR A 66 -14.23 -10.48 7.87
CA THR A 66 -13.89 -11.72 8.57
C THR A 66 -12.59 -11.56 9.37
N GLU A 67 -12.27 -12.54 10.21
CA GLU A 67 -10.94 -12.61 10.85
C GLU A 67 -9.81 -12.65 9.81
N GLN A 68 -10.03 -13.32 8.69
CA GLN A 68 -9.07 -13.37 7.59
C GLN A 68 -8.85 -11.98 6.96
N THR A 69 -9.91 -11.18 6.83
CA THR A 69 -9.80 -9.78 6.40
C THR A 69 -8.87 -8.98 7.33
N LEU A 70 -8.97 -9.20 8.65
CA LEU A 70 -8.11 -8.54 9.63
C LEU A 70 -6.63 -8.98 9.52
N VAL A 71 -6.39 -10.27 9.23
CA VAL A 71 -5.03 -10.78 8.99
C VAL A 71 -4.41 -10.11 7.77
N TYR A 72 -5.15 -10.01 6.66
CA TYR A 72 -4.67 -9.32 5.46
C TYR A 72 -4.44 -7.83 5.70
N GLU A 73 -5.34 -7.15 6.41
CA GLU A 73 -5.17 -5.74 6.73
C GLU A 73 -3.88 -5.48 7.51
N ARG A 74 -3.61 -6.30 8.54
CA ARG A 74 -2.38 -6.20 9.34
C ARG A 74 -1.14 -6.43 8.48
N ALA A 75 -1.15 -7.44 7.62
CA ALA A 75 -0.03 -7.72 6.72
C ALA A 75 0.22 -6.56 5.75
N ILE A 76 -0.84 -6.04 5.11
CA ILE A 76 -0.74 -4.91 4.18
C ILE A 76 -0.20 -3.66 4.87
N ARG A 77 -0.70 -3.33 6.07
CA ARG A 77 -0.20 -2.20 6.87
C ARG A 77 1.27 -2.37 7.26
N SER A 78 1.67 -3.57 7.67
CA SER A 78 3.06 -3.87 7.98
C SER A 78 3.98 -3.67 6.77
N HIS A 79 3.56 -4.16 5.59
CA HIS A 79 4.32 -3.98 4.35
C HIS A 79 4.41 -2.52 3.95
N LEU A 80 3.30 -1.78 4.06
CA LEU A 80 3.26 -0.35 3.76
C LEU A 80 4.25 0.42 4.63
N ASN A 81 4.20 0.22 5.95
CA ASN A 81 5.09 0.87 6.91
C ASN A 81 6.57 0.56 6.64
N PHE A 82 6.88 -0.72 6.32
CA PHE A 82 8.24 -1.12 5.95
C PHE A 82 8.72 -0.38 4.70
N CYS A 83 7.90 -0.30 3.66
CA CYS A 83 8.26 0.35 2.40
C CYS A 83 8.46 1.86 2.58
N LEU A 84 7.56 2.53 3.31
CA LEU A 84 7.66 3.96 3.62
C LEU A 84 8.91 4.28 4.46
N SER A 85 9.20 3.46 5.47
CA SER A 85 10.42 3.62 6.28
C SER A 85 11.69 3.44 5.43
N SER A 86 11.68 2.47 4.50
CA SER A 86 12.84 2.18 3.65
C SER A 86 13.19 3.35 2.75
N ILE A 87 12.20 3.99 2.12
CA ILE A 87 12.43 5.17 1.25
C ILE A 87 12.77 6.43 2.06
N GLN A 88 12.22 6.59 3.27
CA GLN A 88 12.53 7.72 4.14
C GLN A 88 13.97 7.66 4.63
N ASN A 89 14.47 6.47 4.97
CA ASN A 89 15.86 6.29 5.38
C ASN A 89 16.85 6.63 4.25
N LYS A 90 16.49 6.36 2.99
CA LYS A 90 17.31 6.74 1.83
C LYS A 90 17.46 8.25 1.65
N VAL A 91 16.45 9.01 2.04
CA VAL A 91 16.49 10.49 2.01
C VAL A 91 17.34 11.05 3.15
N ALA A 92 17.33 10.39 4.30
CA ALA A 92 18.06 10.81 5.49
C ALA A 92 19.56 10.44 5.45
N SER A 93 19.98 9.68 4.44
CA SER A 93 21.37 9.25 4.19
C SER A 93 22.05 10.17 3.19
#